data_AF-A0A368GTL8-F1
#
_entry.id   AF-A0A368GTL8-F1
#
_cell.length_a   1.000
_cell.length_b   1.000
_cell.length_c   1.000
_cell.angle_alpha   90.00
_cell.angle_beta   90.00
_cell.angle_gamma   90.00
#
_symmetry.space_group_name_H-M   'P 1'
#
loop_
_entity.id
_entity.type
_entity.pdbx_description
1 polymer ?
#
loop_
_entity_poly.entity_id
_entity_poly.type
_entity_poly.pdbx_seq_one_letter_code
_entity_poly.pdbx_strand_id
1 'polypeptide(L)'
;MTAAVLAPQGQLPMCPESIDFTEAIKDSPRFRASLAQHTQYFSRLENRLNEIQKHVASMMEFSRNYVSTFYKLTVSINQLCEENFTGNALAQSTIHSLSDACGRTVCLMRDFHEQSCMSLYSQLTSFLKTDLVKVQEARVHFDSMSASMDEALSRNASSTKARPSDAVDGRNALTAVGACFAHTTLDYVAQINIAHAQKDHLIIDALWSFIRETSSYFSRGHAIFDDWTAADNGAVSDTIAALAAKSRLVQRKMQDIHSLVPK
;
A
#
# COMPACT_ATOMS: atom_id res chain seq x y z
N MET A 1 -29.72 -0.76 6.28
CA MET A 1 -30.40 -1.54 5.23
C MET A 1 -29.37 -1.85 4.16
N THR A 2 -28.53 -2.86 4.38
CA THR A 2 -28.65 -4.26 3.91
C THR A 2 -28.54 -4.45 2.41
N ALA A 3 -27.32 -4.77 1.98
CA ALA A 3 -27.06 -5.90 1.08
C ALA A 3 -25.57 -6.29 1.20
N ALA A 4 -25.20 -6.88 2.33
CA ALA A 4 -23.99 -7.70 2.37
C ALA A 4 -24.30 -8.96 1.57
N VAL A 5 -23.81 -9.02 0.33
CA VAL A 5 -23.82 -10.23 -0.47
C VAL A 5 -22.98 -11.25 0.29
N LEU A 6 -23.65 -12.17 1.01
CA LEU A 6 -23.01 -13.37 1.52
C LEU A 6 -22.56 -14.19 0.31
N ALA A 7 -21.27 -14.09 -0.01
CA ALA A 7 -20.61 -15.08 -0.83
C ALA A 7 -20.78 -16.47 -0.17
N PRO A 8 -20.89 -17.55 -0.97
CA PRO A 8 -21.05 -18.89 -0.42
C PRO A 8 -19.85 -19.19 0.48
N GLN A 9 -20.12 -19.70 1.69
CA GLN A 9 -19.10 -20.19 2.61
C GLN A 9 -18.47 -21.48 2.05
N GLY A 10 -17.71 -21.35 0.97
CA GLY A 10 -16.59 -22.25 0.72
C GLY A 10 -15.60 -22.02 1.85
N GLN A 11 -15.18 -23.09 2.51
CA GLN A 11 -14.20 -23.10 3.60
C GLN A 11 -13.08 -22.09 3.26
N LEU A 12 -13.03 -20.98 3.99
CA LEU A 12 -11.99 -19.98 3.79
C LEU A 12 -10.65 -20.70 3.91
N PRO A 13 -9.71 -20.48 2.97
CA PRO A 13 -8.44 -21.18 3.00
C PRO A 13 -7.73 -20.90 4.33
N MET A 14 -7.66 -21.92 5.18
CA MET A 14 -7.09 -21.84 6.52
C MET A 14 -5.58 -21.64 6.43
N CYS A 15 -5.01 -20.96 7.42
CA CYS A 15 -3.56 -20.99 7.61
C CYS A 15 -3.15 -22.44 7.89
N PRO A 16 -2.16 -23.00 7.17
CA PRO A 16 -1.74 -24.37 7.43
C PRO A 16 -1.10 -24.48 8.82
N GLU A 17 -1.24 -25.65 9.45
CA GLU A 17 -0.61 -25.96 10.74
C GLU A 17 0.92 -25.92 10.65
N SER A 18 1.60 -25.73 11.78
CA SER A 18 3.06 -25.73 11.84
C SER A 18 3.65 -27.06 11.36
N ILE A 19 4.73 -26.99 10.59
CA ILE A 19 5.44 -28.18 10.12
C ILE A 19 6.20 -28.84 11.28
N ASP A 20 5.96 -30.14 11.51
CA ASP A 20 6.76 -30.96 12.43
C ASP A 20 8.12 -31.30 11.80
N PHE A 21 9.20 -30.82 12.43
CA PHE A 21 10.58 -31.09 12.00
C PHE A 21 10.92 -32.59 11.96
N THR A 22 10.27 -33.39 12.80
CA THR A 22 10.47 -34.85 12.84
C THR A 22 9.95 -35.52 11.57
N GLU A 23 8.87 -34.99 10.99
CA GLU A 23 8.30 -35.47 9.74
C GLU A 23 9.06 -34.93 8.51
N ALA A 24 9.65 -33.73 8.64
CA ALA A 24 10.52 -33.15 7.62
C ALA A 24 11.78 -34.01 7.39
N ILE A 25 12.44 -34.48 8.45
CA ILE A 25 13.62 -35.35 8.36
C ILE A 25 13.28 -36.72 7.73
N LYS A 26 12.06 -37.22 7.96
CA LYS A 26 11.58 -38.49 7.38
C LYS A 26 11.13 -38.36 5.93
N ASP A 27 11.04 -37.14 5.42
CA ASP A 27 10.46 -36.84 4.11
C ASP A 27 9.11 -37.51 3.87
N SER A 28 8.22 -37.49 4.87
CA SER A 28 6.99 -38.28 4.80
C SER A 28 5.99 -37.71 3.77
N PRO A 29 5.09 -38.53 3.21
CA PRO A 29 4.01 -38.02 2.35
C PRO A 29 3.16 -36.94 3.04
N ARG A 30 3.01 -37.03 4.38
CA ARG A 30 2.34 -36.02 5.19
C ARG A 30 3.11 -34.71 5.21
N PHE A 31 4.43 -34.75 5.36
CA PHE A 31 5.29 -33.57 5.25
C PHE A 31 5.17 -32.91 3.87
N ARG A 32 5.25 -33.70 2.80
CA ARG A 32 5.10 -33.19 1.42
C ARG A 32 3.74 -32.53 1.18
N ALA A 33 2.66 -33.11 1.72
CA ALA A 33 1.33 -32.50 1.66
C ALA A 33 1.26 -31.16 2.42
N SER A 34 1.88 -31.07 3.60
CA SER A 34 1.97 -29.83 4.37
C SER A 34 2.75 -28.75 3.63
N LEU A 35 3.90 -29.07 3.01
CA LEU A 35 4.65 -28.13 2.18
C LEU A 35 3.82 -27.57 1.02
N ALA A 36 3.00 -28.40 0.36
CA ALA A 36 2.12 -27.97 -0.70
C ALA A 36 1.06 -26.97 -0.20
N GLN A 37 0.50 -27.20 1.01
CA GLN A 37 -0.44 -26.28 1.63
C GLN A 37 0.20 -24.92 1.95
N HIS A 38 1.41 -24.91 2.52
CA HIS A 38 2.15 -23.66 2.79
C HIS A 38 2.51 -22.92 1.51
N THR A 39 2.95 -23.63 0.48
CA THR A 39 3.22 -23.06 -0.84
C THR A 39 1.99 -22.35 -1.40
N GLN A 40 0.83 -23.01 -1.36
CA GLN A 40 -0.43 -22.43 -1.84
C GLN A 40 -0.85 -21.23 -0.99
N TYR A 41 -0.66 -21.30 0.33
CA TYR A 41 -0.94 -20.19 1.25
C TYR A 41 -0.11 -18.95 0.89
N PHE A 42 1.21 -19.09 0.77
CA PHE A 42 2.10 -17.99 0.47
C PHE A 42 1.85 -17.39 -0.92
N SER A 43 1.55 -18.22 -1.92
CA SER A 43 1.14 -17.72 -3.24
C SER A 43 -0.15 -16.89 -3.18
N ARG A 44 -1.15 -17.31 -2.40
CA ARG A 44 -2.38 -16.51 -2.19
C ARG A 44 -2.07 -15.20 -1.46
N LEU A 45 -1.23 -15.24 -0.43
CA LEU A 45 -0.83 -14.06 0.33
C LEU A 45 -0.11 -13.05 -0.58
N GLU A 46 0.88 -13.51 -1.35
CA GLU A 46 1.60 -12.72 -2.34
C GLU A 46 0.65 -12.04 -3.33
N ASN A 47 -0.28 -12.80 -3.90
CA ASN A 47 -1.27 -12.27 -4.84
C ASN A 47 -2.13 -11.16 -4.23
N ARG A 48 -2.55 -11.31 -2.97
CA ARG A 48 -3.34 -10.29 -2.26
C ARG A 48 -2.51 -9.05 -1.93
N LEU A 49 -1.27 -9.21 -1.50
CA LEU A 49 -0.38 -8.08 -1.24
C LEU A 49 -0.04 -7.32 -2.53
N ASN A 50 0.20 -8.03 -3.63
CA ASN A 50 0.40 -7.43 -4.95
C ASN A 50 -0.85 -6.67 -5.43
N GLU A 51 -2.04 -7.17 -5.14
CA GLU A 51 -3.30 -6.48 -5.44
C GLU A 51 -3.42 -5.18 -4.63
N ILE A 52 -3.09 -5.20 -3.34
CA ILE A 52 -3.04 -3.99 -2.50
C ILE A 52 -2.01 -2.99 -3.06
N GLN A 53 -0.82 -3.44 -3.42
CA GLN A 53 0.22 -2.58 -4.01
C GLN A 53 -0.22 -1.91 -5.30
N LYS A 54 -0.95 -2.64 -6.17
CA LYS A 54 -1.54 -2.06 -7.38
C LYS A 54 -2.51 -0.93 -7.04
N HIS A 55 -3.40 -1.14 -6.07
CA HIS A 55 -4.32 -0.10 -5.62
C HIS A 55 -3.59 1.12 -5.03
N VAL A 56 -2.57 0.91 -4.20
CA VAL A 56 -1.74 2.00 -3.65
C VAL A 56 -1.01 2.76 -4.76
N ALA A 57 -0.50 2.06 -5.78
CA ALA A 57 0.12 2.68 -6.94
C ALA A 57 -0.87 3.55 -7.73
N SER A 58 -2.08 3.06 -7.98
CA SER A 58 -3.14 3.84 -8.60
C SER A 58 -3.56 5.04 -7.75
N MET A 59 -3.66 4.88 -6.42
CA MET A 59 -3.93 5.99 -5.51
C MET A 59 -2.87 7.09 -5.62
N MET A 60 -1.59 6.74 -5.74
CA MET A 60 -0.51 7.71 -5.96
C MET A 60 -0.63 8.45 -7.30
N GLU A 61 -1.07 7.77 -8.36
CA GLU A 61 -1.30 8.42 -9.66
C GLU A 61 -2.48 9.39 -9.61
N PHE A 62 -3.61 8.95 -9.06
CA PHE A 62 -4.80 9.77 -8.93
C PHE A 62 -4.56 10.97 -8.02
N SER A 63 -3.84 10.80 -6.91
CA SER A 63 -3.51 11.90 -6.00
C SER A 63 -2.61 12.94 -6.66
N ARG A 64 -1.58 12.52 -7.43
CA ARG A 64 -0.75 13.46 -8.22
C ARG A 64 -1.58 14.27 -9.21
N ASN A 65 -2.49 13.61 -9.95
CA ASN A 65 -3.36 14.29 -10.91
C ASN A 65 -4.32 15.26 -10.21
N TYR A 66 -4.88 14.85 -9.07
CA TYR A 66 -5.77 15.69 -8.26
C TYR A 66 -5.04 16.92 -7.72
N VAL A 67 -3.89 16.74 -7.08
CA VAL A 67 -3.04 17.82 -6.54
C VAL A 67 -2.62 18.79 -7.65
N SER A 68 -2.18 18.27 -8.80
CA SER A 68 -1.83 19.09 -9.97
C SER A 68 -3.00 19.93 -10.47
N THR A 69 -4.20 19.34 -10.53
CA THR A 69 -5.41 20.05 -10.96
C THR A 69 -5.85 21.09 -9.94
N PHE A 70 -5.78 20.77 -8.65
CA PHE A 70 -6.12 21.71 -7.58
C PHE A 70 -5.11 22.87 -7.52
N TYR A 71 -3.82 22.62 -7.75
CA TYR A 71 -2.84 23.69 -7.94
C TYR A 71 -3.17 24.61 -9.13
N LYS A 72 -3.58 24.04 -10.27
CA LYS A 72 -4.02 24.85 -11.43
C LYS A 72 -5.23 25.72 -11.09
N LEU A 73 -6.16 25.22 -10.27
CA LEU A 73 -7.27 26.01 -9.77
C LEU A 73 -6.79 27.23 -8.97
N THR A 74 -5.79 27.08 -8.07
CA THR A 74 -5.25 28.23 -7.33
C THR A 74 -4.61 29.26 -8.24
N VAL A 75 -3.92 28.81 -9.29
CA VAL A 75 -3.36 29.70 -10.33
C VAL A 75 -4.47 30.44 -11.07
N SER A 76 -5.53 29.75 -11.50
CA SER A 76 -6.67 30.38 -12.18
C SER A 76 -7.41 31.39 -11.30
N ILE A 77 -7.54 31.14 -10.00
CA ILE A 77 -8.13 32.09 -9.04
C ILE A 77 -7.27 33.36 -8.96
N ASN A 78 -5.95 33.22 -8.88
CA ASN A 78 -5.04 34.37 -8.85
C ASN A 78 -5.09 35.16 -10.17
N GLN A 79 -5.10 34.48 -11.31
CA GLN A 79 -5.21 35.12 -12.62
C GLN A 79 -6.53 35.89 -12.76
N LEU A 80 -7.64 35.29 -12.33
CA LEU A 80 -8.96 35.95 -12.28
C LEU A 80 -8.89 37.24 -11.45
N CYS A 81 -8.24 37.19 -10.28
CA CYS A 81 -8.04 38.33 -9.39
C CYS A 81 -7.28 39.47 -10.08
N GLU A 82 -6.16 39.13 -10.73
CA GLU A 82 -5.28 40.07 -11.41
C GLU A 82 -5.94 40.72 -12.64
N GLU A 83 -6.69 39.96 -13.43
CA GLU A 83 -7.29 40.49 -14.66
C GLU A 83 -8.56 41.31 -14.42
N ASN A 84 -9.36 40.96 -13.41
CA ASN A 84 -10.73 41.45 -13.29
C ASN A 84 -10.99 42.35 -12.07
N PHE A 85 -10.06 42.39 -11.11
CA PHE A 85 -10.27 43.10 -9.84
C PHE A 85 -9.26 44.21 -9.55
N THR A 86 -8.43 44.61 -10.52
CA THR A 86 -7.37 45.64 -10.40
C THR A 86 -7.80 47.04 -9.91
N GLY A 87 -9.10 47.31 -9.84
CA GLY A 87 -9.65 48.55 -9.26
C GLY A 87 -10.35 48.38 -7.90
N ASN A 88 -10.31 47.19 -7.31
CA ASN A 88 -11.04 46.87 -6.08
C ASN A 88 -10.13 46.14 -5.08
N ALA A 89 -9.33 46.90 -4.34
CA ALA A 89 -8.38 46.38 -3.35
C ALA A 89 -9.02 45.47 -2.28
N LEU A 90 -10.27 45.74 -1.88
CA LEU A 90 -11.03 44.89 -0.95
C LEU A 90 -11.32 43.51 -1.55
N ALA A 91 -11.80 43.49 -2.80
CA ALA A 91 -12.03 42.21 -3.49
C ALA A 91 -10.72 41.47 -3.75
N GLN A 92 -9.66 42.17 -4.17
CA GLN A 92 -8.37 41.53 -4.45
C GLN A 92 -7.77 40.87 -3.21
N SER A 93 -7.66 41.60 -2.10
CA SER A 93 -7.13 41.05 -0.84
C SER A 93 -7.94 39.86 -0.33
N THR A 94 -9.27 39.91 -0.45
CA THR A 94 -10.16 38.81 -0.08
C THR A 94 -9.94 37.58 -0.96
N ILE A 95 -9.87 37.75 -2.29
CA ILE A 95 -9.63 36.65 -3.23
C ILE A 95 -8.24 36.03 -3.00
N HIS A 96 -7.22 36.84 -2.74
CA HIS A 96 -5.88 36.34 -2.42
C HIS A 96 -5.87 35.55 -1.10
N SER A 97 -6.56 36.01 -0.06
CA SER A 97 -6.68 35.26 1.21
C SER A 97 -7.33 33.89 1.02
N LEU A 98 -8.41 33.82 0.22
CA LEU A 98 -9.08 32.56 -0.14
C LEU A 98 -8.18 31.66 -0.99
N SER A 99 -7.43 32.24 -1.93
CA SER A 99 -6.45 31.51 -2.74
C SER A 99 -5.31 30.92 -1.89
N ASP A 100 -4.84 31.64 -0.87
CA ASP A 100 -3.86 31.15 0.11
C ASP A 100 -4.40 29.92 0.87
N ALA A 101 -5.66 29.96 1.31
CA ALA A 101 -6.31 28.81 1.96
C ALA A 101 -6.34 27.58 1.05
N CYS A 102 -6.71 27.77 -0.23
CA CYS A 102 -6.65 26.71 -1.24
C CYS A 102 -5.21 26.19 -1.42
N GLY A 103 -4.21 27.09 -1.49
CA GLY A 103 -2.80 26.74 -1.62
C GLY A 103 -2.28 25.88 -0.46
N ARG A 104 -2.64 26.24 0.79
CA ARG A 104 -2.32 25.43 1.98
C ARG A 104 -2.93 24.04 1.90
N THR A 105 -4.16 23.92 1.42
CA THR A 105 -4.85 22.63 1.21
C THR A 105 -4.10 21.76 0.22
N VAL A 106 -3.72 22.32 -0.94
CA VAL A 106 -2.97 21.62 -1.99
C VAL A 106 -1.65 21.09 -1.45
N CYS A 107 -0.88 21.91 -0.74
CA CYS A 107 0.39 21.51 -0.14
C CYS A 107 0.21 20.37 0.86
N LEU A 108 -0.76 20.49 1.78
CA LEU A 108 -1.02 19.46 2.78
C LEU A 108 -1.39 18.10 2.14
N MET A 109 -2.26 18.12 1.12
CA MET A 109 -2.68 16.92 0.41
C MET A 109 -1.53 16.26 -0.36
N ARG A 110 -0.69 17.07 -1.03
CA ARG A 110 0.50 16.58 -1.72
C ARG A 110 1.41 15.82 -0.76
N ASP A 111 1.79 16.47 0.33
CA ASP A 111 2.76 15.92 1.28
C ASP A 111 2.23 14.61 1.91
N PHE A 112 0.95 14.57 2.28
CA PHE A 112 0.32 13.36 2.80
C PHE A 112 0.31 12.22 1.79
N HIS A 113 -0.13 12.47 0.55
CA HIS A 113 -0.24 11.40 -0.43
C HIS A 113 1.11 10.85 -0.87
N GLU A 114 2.12 11.72 -1.04
CA GLU A 114 3.48 11.30 -1.37
C GLU A 114 4.10 10.46 -0.25
N GLN A 115 3.91 10.86 1.01
CA GLN A 115 4.54 10.18 2.14
C GLN A 115 3.82 8.89 2.55
N SER A 116 2.50 8.94 2.73
CA SER A 116 1.71 7.82 3.27
C SER A 116 1.65 6.63 2.29
N CYS A 117 1.32 6.89 1.02
CA CYS A 117 1.16 5.83 0.03
C CYS A 117 2.52 5.21 -0.34
N MET A 118 3.57 6.02 -0.45
CA MET A 118 4.93 5.51 -0.71
C MET A 118 5.44 4.65 0.44
N SER A 119 5.20 5.08 1.69
CA SER A 119 5.58 4.30 2.88
C SER A 119 4.87 2.95 2.92
N LEU A 120 3.55 2.92 2.73
CA LEU A 120 2.78 1.68 2.67
C LEU A 120 3.29 0.76 1.53
N TYR A 121 3.49 1.31 0.33
CA TYR A 121 3.98 0.55 -0.81
C TYR A 121 5.38 -0.05 -0.54
N SER A 122 6.28 0.74 0.05
CA SER A 122 7.65 0.34 0.35
C SER A 122 7.69 -0.77 1.42
N GLN A 123 6.93 -0.63 2.51
CA GLN A 123 6.88 -1.64 3.58
C GLN A 123 6.35 -2.98 3.07
N LEU A 124 5.26 -2.97 2.27
CA LEU A 124 4.75 -4.19 1.64
C LEU A 124 5.75 -4.78 0.63
N THR A 125 6.47 -3.93 -0.10
CA THR A 125 7.51 -4.38 -1.05
C THR A 125 8.66 -5.05 -0.32
N SER A 126 9.07 -4.50 0.83
CA SER A 126 10.13 -5.07 1.66
C SER A 126 9.76 -6.48 2.11
N PHE A 127 8.56 -6.69 2.65
CA PHE A 127 8.11 -8.02 3.05
C PHE A 127 8.11 -9.02 1.87
N LEU A 128 7.56 -8.62 0.72
CA LEU A 128 7.52 -9.47 -0.48
C LEU A 128 8.91 -9.82 -0.99
N LYS A 129 9.81 -8.83 -1.11
CA LYS A 129 11.13 -9.02 -1.73
C LYS A 129 12.21 -9.53 -0.78
N THR A 130 12.01 -9.45 0.52
CA THR A 130 13.02 -9.85 1.51
C THR A 130 12.63 -11.12 2.25
N ASP A 131 11.39 -11.22 2.73
CA ASP A 131 10.99 -12.36 3.56
C ASP A 131 10.37 -13.46 2.70
N LEU A 132 9.46 -13.10 1.77
CA LEU A 132 8.79 -14.09 0.94
C LEU A 132 9.69 -14.68 -0.17
N VAL A 133 10.56 -13.86 -0.76
CA VAL A 133 11.56 -14.32 -1.74
C VAL A 133 12.49 -15.38 -1.13
N LYS A 134 12.90 -15.26 0.14
CA LYS A 134 13.73 -16.28 0.81
C LYS A 134 13.03 -17.64 0.89
N VAL A 135 11.72 -17.65 1.11
CA VAL A 135 10.93 -18.90 1.10
C VAL A 135 10.94 -19.51 -0.31
N GLN A 136 10.80 -18.69 -1.35
CA GLN A 136 10.83 -19.14 -2.74
C GLN A 136 12.22 -19.66 -3.14
N GLU A 137 13.30 -18.99 -2.75
CA GLU A 137 14.68 -19.43 -2.99
C GLU A 137 14.99 -20.75 -2.27
N ALA A 138 14.63 -20.85 -0.98
CA ALA A 138 14.79 -22.07 -0.20
C ALA A 138 14.00 -23.24 -0.80
N ARG A 139 12.81 -22.98 -1.36
CA ARG A 139 12.04 -23.99 -2.09
C ARG A 139 12.79 -24.48 -3.33
N VAL A 140 13.38 -23.59 -4.13
CA VAL A 140 14.13 -23.98 -5.34
C VAL A 140 15.30 -24.91 -4.97
N HIS A 141 16.03 -24.57 -3.91
CA HIS A 141 17.09 -25.44 -3.40
C HIS A 141 16.57 -26.78 -2.91
N PHE A 142 15.47 -26.78 -2.16
CA PHE A 142 14.82 -28.01 -1.70
C PHE A 142 14.37 -28.91 -2.85
N ASP A 143 13.71 -28.36 -3.86
CA ASP A 143 13.23 -29.12 -5.02
C ASP A 143 14.41 -29.73 -5.81
N SER A 144 15.50 -28.99 -5.97
CA SER A 144 16.73 -29.48 -6.61
C SER A 144 17.42 -30.60 -5.82
N MET A 145 17.53 -30.45 -4.49
CA MET A 145 18.11 -31.48 -3.63
C MET A 145 17.21 -32.70 -3.48
N SER A 146 15.89 -32.52 -3.52
CA SER A 146 14.92 -33.61 -3.57
C SER A 146 15.14 -34.48 -4.81
N ALA A 147 15.27 -33.89 -5.99
CA ALA A 147 15.55 -34.63 -7.22
C ALA A 147 16.90 -35.37 -7.16
N SER A 148 17.93 -34.72 -6.62
CA SER A 148 19.25 -35.34 -6.43
C SER A 148 19.22 -36.53 -5.48
N MET A 149 18.39 -36.46 -4.43
CA MET A 149 18.15 -37.55 -3.48
C MET A 149 17.45 -38.74 -4.16
N ASP A 150 16.42 -38.49 -4.97
CA ASP A 150 15.72 -39.53 -5.72
C ASP A 150 16.66 -40.27 -6.68
N GLU A 151 17.54 -39.53 -7.38
CA GLU A 151 18.56 -40.14 -8.24
C GLU A 151 19.56 -40.99 -7.45
N ALA A 152 20.04 -40.49 -6.30
CA ALA A 152 20.99 -41.21 -5.46
C ALA A 152 20.38 -42.51 -4.90
N LEU A 153 19.11 -42.47 -4.51
CA LEU A 153 18.34 -43.64 -4.08
C LEU A 153 18.22 -44.67 -5.22
N SER A 154 17.87 -44.22 -6.43
CA SER A 154 17.77 -45.08 -7.62
C SER A 154 19.10 -45.75 -8.00
N ARG A 155 20.21 -44.99 -7.99
CA ARG A 155 21.57 -45.52 -8.24
C ARG A 155 22.00 -46.52 -7.17
N ASN A 156 21.74 -46.24 -5.90
CA ASN A 156 22.07 -47.17 -4.82
C ASN A 156 21.23 -48.44 -4.90
N ALA A 157 19.94 -48.35 -5.23
CA ALA A 157 19.05 -49.50 -5.37
C ALA A 157 19.40 -50.40 -6.57
N SER A 158 19.95 -49.83 -7.64
CA SER A 158 20.37 -50.56 -8.85
C SER A 158 21.78 -51.15 -8.77
N SER A 159 22.52 -50.89 -7.68
CA SER A 159 23.88 -51.42 -7.48
C SER A 159 23.85 -52.94 -7.29
N THR A 160 24.63 -53.67 -8.08
CA THR A 160 24.62 -55.14 -8.07
C THR A 160 25.59 -55.71 -7.03
N LYS A 161 25.18 -56.80 -6.35
CA LYS A 161 26.04 -57.52 -5.39
C LYS A 161 27.30 -58.13 -6.02
N ALA A 162 27.37 -58.21 -7.34
CA ALA A 162 28.51 -58.75 -8.08
C ALA A 162 29.72 -57.80 -8.12
N ARG A 163 29.52 -56.49 -7.84
CA ARG A 163 30.59 -55.49 -7.77
C ARG A 163 30.55 -54.76 -6.42
N PRO A 164 31.24 -55.30 -5.40
CA PRO A 164 31.20 -54.74 -4.05
C PRO A 164 31.71 -53.30 -3.94
N SER A 165 32.66 -52.90 -4.78
CA SER A 165 33.16 -51.51 -4.87
C SER A 165 32.06 -50.53 -5.26
N ASP A 166 31.33 -50.84 -6.33
CA ASP A 166 30.29 -49.98 -6.90
C ASP A 166 29.14 -49.78 -5.89
N ALA A 167 28.83 -50.82 -5.10
CA ALA A 167 27.84 -50.76 -4.03
C ALA A 167 28.30 -49.88 -2.85
N VAL A 168 29.59 -49.87 -2.52
CA VAL A 168 30.15 -49.00 -1.48
C VAL A 168 30.14 -47.54 -1.94
N ASP A 169 30.52 -47.27 -3.17
CA ASP A 169 30.53 -45.92 -3.74
C ASP A 169 29.11 -45.33 -3.84
N GLY A 170 28.14 -46.14 -4.28
CA GLY A 170 26.72 -45.77 -4.31
C GLY A 170 26.17 -45.41 -2.91
N ARG A 171 26.51 -46.20 -1.88
CA ARG A 171 26.12 -45.94 -0.50
C ARG A 171 26.77 -44.67 0.07
N ASN A 172 28.05 -44.45 -0.22
CA ASN A 172 28.78 -43.25 0.23
C ASN A 172 28.20 -41.99 -0.41
N ALA A 173 27.92 -42.03 -1.73
CA ALA A 173 27.27 -40.93 -2.44
C ALA A 173 25.86 -40.64 -1.88
N LEU A 174 25.06 -41.69 -1.63
CA LEU A 174 23.74 -41.54 -1.02
C LEU A 174 23.81 -40.92 0.38
N THR A 175 24.79 -41.31 1.19
CA THR A 175 24.99 -40.73 2.54
C THR A 175 25.29 -39.23 2.46
N ALA A 176 26.15 -38.83 1.54
CA ALA A 176 26.49 -37.41 1.34
C ALA A 176 25.29 -36.59 0.84
N VAL A 177 24.56 -37.10 -0.16
CA VAL A 177 23.36 -36.44 -0.69
C VAL A 177 22.26 -36.37 0.38
N GLY A 178 22.07 -37.44 1.16
CA GLY A 178 21.08 -37.49 2.24
C GLY A 178 21.34 -36.44 3.33
N ALA A 179 22.61 -36.22 3.70
CA ALA A 179 22.96 -35.16 4.64
C ALA A 179 22.64 -33.76 4.08
N CYS A 180 22.98 -33.50 2.81
CA CYS A 180 22.68 -32.22 2.15
C CYS A 180 21.16 -31.99 2.00
N PHE A 181 20.41 -33.05 1.67
CA PHE A 181 18.96 -33.01 1.59
C PHE A 181 18.32 -32.67 2.94
N ALA A 182 18.78 -33.30 4.04
CA ALA A 182 18.29 -32.99 5.37
C ALA A 182 18.54 -31.53 5.75
N HIS A 183 19.73 -31.00 5.49
CA HIS A 183 20.05 -29.57 5.74
C HIS A 183 19.15 -28.65 4.93
N THR A 184 19.05 -28.85 3.63
CA THR A 184 18.22 -28.02 2.73
C THR A 184 16.73 -28.08 3.11
N THR A 185 16.26 -29.25 3.54
CA THR A 185 14.87 -29.43 4.01
C THR A 185 14.61 -28.63 5.29
N LEU A 186 15.52 -28.69 6.26
CA LEU A 186 15.41 -27.91 7.49
C LEU A 186 15.47 -26.41 7.22
N ASP A 187 16.33 -25.96 6.31
CA ASP A 187 16.40 -24.56 5.89
C ASP A 187 15.09 -24.09 5.27
N TYR A 188 14.48 -24.89 4.39
CA TYR A 188 13.19 -24.54 3.80
C TYR A 188 12.06 -24.47 4.84
N VAL A 189 11.98 -25.45 5.74
CA VAL A 189 11.01 -25.43 6.84
C VAL A 189 11.23 -24.22 7.76
N ALA A 190 12.50 -23.88 8.05
CA ALA A 190 12.83 -22.72 8.84
C ALA A 190 12.37 -21.42 8.17
N GLN A 191 12.62 -21.24 6.86
CA GLN A 191 12.15 -20.06 6.13
C GLN A 191 10.63 -19.95 6.12
N ILE A 192 9.90 -21.07 5.94
CA ILE A 192 8.44 -21.10 6.05
C ILE A 192 7.98 -20.60 7.42
N ASN A 193 8.54 -21.13 8.50
CA ASN A 193 8.14 -20.79 9.87
C ASN A 193 8.49 -19.34 10.22
N ILE A 194 9.67 -18.86 9.81
CA ILE A 194 10.08 -17.47 9.98
C ILE A 194 9.13 -16.53 9.23
N ALA A 195 8.79 -16.83 7.97
CA ALA A 195 7.84 -16.03 7.20
C ALA A 195 6.45 -16.00 7.85
N HIS A 196 5.97 -17.10 8.44
CA HIS A 196 4.73 -17.10 9.21
C HIS A 196 4.80 -16.23 10.47
N ALA A 197 5.92 -16.24 11.19
CA ALA A 197 6.10 -15.40 12.38
C ALA A 197 6.24 -13.91 12.01
N GLN A 198 6.81 -13.60 10.86
CA GLN A 198 7.05 -12.24 10.40
C GLN A 198 5.84 -11.58 9.76
N LYS A 199 5.09 -12.32 8.92
CA LYS A 199 4.00 -11.74 8.11
C LYS A 199 2.99 -10.95 8.94
N ASP A 200 2.67 -11.43 10.15
CA ASP A 200 1.59 -10.87 10.96
C ASP A 200 1.94 -9.45 11.39
N HIS A 201 3.08 -9.26 12.05
CA HIS A 201 3.46 -7.95 12.56
C HIS A 201 3.90 -6.99 11.44
N LEU A 202 4.58 -7.48 10.39
CA LEU A 202 5.03 -6.62 9.29
C LEU A 202 3.87 -6.06 8.46
N ILE A 203 2.86 -6.89 8.16
CA ILE A 203 1.68 -6.42 7.42
C ILE A 203 0.84 -5.49 8.29
N ILE A 204 0.65 -5.83 9.57
CA ILE A 204 -0.09 -4.98 10.51
C ILE A 204 0.60 -3.63 10.68
N ASP A 205 1.92 -3.59 10.85
CA ASP A 205 2.67 -2.35 11.04
C ASP A 205 2.62 -1.45 9.79
N ALA A 206 2.69 -2.03 8.59
CA ALA A 206 2.52 -1.29 7.34
C ALA A 206 1.14 -0.62 7.23
N LEU A 207 0.08 -1.37 7.54
CA LEU A 207 -1.29 -0.84 7.53
C LEU A 207 -1.50 0.19 8.64
N TRP A 208 -1.00 -0.08 9.84
CA TRP A 208 -1.11 0.82 10.98
C TRP A 208 -0.37 2.14 10.73
N SER A 209 0.82 2.09 10.17
CA SER A 209 1.59 3.26 9.76
C SER A 209 0.79 4.15 8.82
N PHE A 210 0.11 3.57 7.82
CA PHE A 210 -0.74 4.32 6.91
C PHE A 210 -1.93 5.02 7.64
N ILE A 211 -2.57 4.33 8.58
CA ILE A 211 -3.65 4.91 9.39
C ILE A 211 -3.15 6.05 10.28
N ARG A 212 -1.97 5.89 10.90
CA ARG A 212 -1.35 6.93 11.72
C ARG A 212 -1.01 8.18 10.91
N GLU A 213 -0.44 8.02 9.72
CA GLU A 213 -0.20 9.15 8.81
C GLU A 213 -1.51 9.84 8.38
N THR A 214 -2.56 9.06 8.14
CA THR A 214 -3.90 9.61 7.82
C THR A 214 -4.46 10.43 8.98
N SER A 215 -4.35 9.94 10.21
CA SER A 215 -4.77 10.67 11.42
C SER A 215 -3.96 11.97 11.62
N SER A 216 -2.64 11.90 11.40
CA SER A 216 -1.74 13.07 11.44
C SER A 216 -2.13 14.11 10.39
N TYR A 217 -2.43 13.68 9.15
CA TYR A 217 -2.90 14.57 8.09
C TYR A 217 -4.15 15.34 8.49
N PHE A 218 -5.17 14.67 9.04
CA PHE A 218 -6.38 15.35 9.50
C PHE A 218 -6.12 16.32 10.66
N SER A 219 -5.26 15.93 11.60
CA SER A 219 -4.90 16.78 12.74
C SER A 219 -4.16 18.04 12.30
N ARG A 220 -3.20 17.91 11.36
CA ARG A 220 -2.48 19.02 10.75
C ARG A 220 -3.41 19.91 9.92
N GLY A 221 -4.32 19.31 9.16
CA GLY A 221 -5.32 20.04 8.38
C GLY A 221 -6.22 20.89 9.27
N HIS A 222 -6.73 20.32 10.37
CA HIS A 222 -7.51 21.08 11.36
C HIS A 222 -6.72 22.28 11.88
N ALA A 223 -5.48 22.07 12.35
CA ALA A 223 -4.65 23.16 12.88
C ALA A 223 -4.42 24.28 11.85
N ILE A 224 -4.14 23.93 10.59
CA ILE A 224 -3.94 24.92 9.52
C ILE A 224 -5.17 25.79 9.31
N PHE A 225 -6.37 25.20 9.33
CA PHE A 225 -7.60 25.95 9.12
C PHE A 225 -8.08 26.68 10.38
N ASP A 226 -7.81 26.16 11.56
CA ASP A 226 -8.03 26.86 12.82
C ASP A 226 -7.19 28.16 12.85
N ASP A 227 -5.89 28.06 12.53
CA ASP A 227 -5.00 29.22 12.41
C ASP A 227 -5.44 30.20 11.32
N TRP A 228 -5.84 29.70 10.14
CA TRP A 228 -6.27 30.56 9.03
C TRP A 228 -7.59 31.27 9.35
N THR A 229 -8.56 30.58 9.96
CA THR A 229 -9.85 31.20 10.33
C THR A 229 -9.68 32.19 11.47
N ALA A 230 -8.81 31.92 12.44
CA ALA A 230 -8.44 32.87 13.48
C ALA A 230 -7.76 34.13 12.88
N ALA A 231 -6.92 33.97 11.86
CA ALA A 231 -6.28 35.09 11.17
C ALA A 231 -7.27 35.88 10.29
N ASP A 232 -8.22 35.23 9.62
CA ASP A 232 -9.29 35.89 8.88
C ASP A 232 -10.18 36.72 9.82
N ASN A 233 -10.50 36.20 11.00
CA ASN A 233 -11.31 36.88 12.02
C ASN A 233 -12.61 37.50 11.47
N GLY A 234 -13.23 36.85 10.46
CA GLY A 234 -14.47 37.32 9.83
C GLY A 234 -14.29 38.34 8.70
N ALA A 235 -13.06 38.70 8.34
CA ALA A 235 -12.79 39.73 7.32
C ALA A 235 -13.36 39.38 5.94
N VAL A 236 -13.36 38.10 5.54
CA VAL A 236 -14.05 37.65 4.31
C VAL A 236 -15.55 37.97 4.38
N SER A 237 -16.21 37.64 5.50
CA SER A 237 -17.64 37.86 5.71
C SER A 237 -17.98 39.35 5.64
N ASP A 238 -17.20 40.18 6.32
CA ASP A 238 -17.36 41.63 6.34
C ASP A 238 -17.18 42.23 4.94
N THR A 239 -16.20 41.74 4.18
CA THR A 239 -15.97 42.19 2.80
C THR A 239 -17.15 41.82 1.90
N ILE A 240 -17.70 40.62 2.02
CA ILE A 240 -18.90 40.21 1.27
C ILE A 240 -20.07 41.14 1.61
N ALA A 241 -20.31 41.42 2.89
CA ALA A 241 -21.37 42.31 3.33
C ALA A 241 -21.21 43.73 2.78
N ALA A 242 -20.00 44.27 2.81
CA ALA A 242 -19.67 45.60 2.28
C ALA A 242 -19.89 45.68 0.76
N LEU A 243 -19.42 44.69 0.00
CA LEU A 243 -19.62 44.62 -1.45
C LEU A 243 -21.09 44.47 -1.82
N ALA A 244 -21.86 43.66 -1.08
CA ALA A 244 -23.30 43.51 -1.27
C ALA A 244 -24.07 44.82 -0.97
N ALA A 245 -23.69 45.53 0.09
CA ALA A 245 -24.26 46.85 0.39
C ALA A 245 -23.99 47.87 -0.73
N LYS A 246 -22.74 47.92 -1.23
CA LYS A 246 -22.36 48.75 -2.36
C LYS A 246 -23.16 48.42 -3.63
N SER A 247 -23.34 47.13 -3.93
CA SER A 247 -24.15 46.67 -5.07
C SER A 247 -25.60 47.17 -4.98
N ARG A 248 -26.25 47.02 -3.82
CA ARG A 248 -27.63 47.50 -3.59
C ARG A 248 -27.76 49.01 -3.78
N LEU A 249 -26.78 49.79 -3.32
CA LEU A 249 -26.78 51.25 -3.50
C LEU A 249 -26.72 51.63 -4.98
N VAL A 250 -25.85 50.97 -5.76
CA VAL A 250 -25.75 51.20 -7.21
C VAL A 250 -27.05 50.84 -7.90
N GLN A 251 -27.65 49.70 -7.57
CA GLN A 251 -28.91 49.26 -8.16
C GLN A 251 -30.04 50.28 -7.93
N ARG A 252 -30.19 50.78 -6.69
CA ARG A 252 -31.17 51.83 -6.37
C ARG A 252 -30.94 53.10 -7.18
N LYS A 253 -29.70 53.59 -7.24
CA LYS A 253 -29.36 54.77 -8.04
C LYS A 253 -29.71 54.60 -9.51
N MET A 254 -29.47 53.42 -10.09
CA MET A 254 -29.83 53.15 -11.48
C MET A 254 -31.35 53.10 -11.70
N GLN A 255 -32.10 52.56 -10.73
CA GLN A 255 -33.58 52.59 -10.75
C GLN A 255 -34.10 54.02 -10.67
N ASP A 256 -33.56 54.83 -9.77
CA ASP A 256 -33.92 56.24 -9.62
C ASP A 256 -33.64 57.01 -10.91
N ILE A 257 -32.48 56.81 -11.54
CA ILE A 257 -32.14 57.43 -12.84
C ILE A 257 -33.11 57.00 -13.95
N HIS A 258 -33.43 55.71 -14.04
CA HIS A 258 -34.39 55.20 -15.04
C HIS A 258 -35.76 55.85 -14.84
N SER A 259 -36.19 56.07 -13.60
CA SER A 259 -37.48 56.71 -13.31
C SER A 259 -37.60 58.17 -13.81
N LEU A 260 -36.47 58.83 -14.12
CA LEU A 260 -36.43 60.20 -14.64
C LEU A 260 -36.65 60.30 -16.16
N VAL A 261 -36.68 59.17 -16.89
CA VAL A 261 -36.93 59.16 -18.34
C VAL A 261 -38.44 59.30 -18.59
N PRO A 262 -38.92 60.36 -19.29
CA PRO A 262 -40.33 60.50 -19.64
C PRO A 262 -40.80 59.31 -20.50
N LYS A 263 -42.03 58.83 -20.24
CA LYS A 263 -42.66 57.76 -21.03
C LYS A 263 -43.00 58.21 -22.44
#